data_AF-H3GS85-F1
#
_entry.id   AF-H3GS85-F1
#
_cell.length_a   1.000
_cell.length_b   1.000
_cell.length_c   1.000
_cell.angle_alpha   90.00
_cell.angle_beta   90.00
_cell.angle_gamma   90.00
#
_symmetry.space_group_name_H-M   'P 1'
#
loop_
_entity.id
_entity.type
_entity.pdbx_description
1 polymer ?
#
loop_
_entity_poly.entity_id
_entity_poly.type
_entity_poly.pdbx_seq_one_letter_code
_entity_poly.pdbx_strand_id
1 'polypeptide(L)'
;MELATMLPAACDAYPFVANMTLGPLGIDYVHVHYCSLSGLPFLSFALLLLWLASLFYFLGSTADGYFSPTLASLSDRLRVPHDVAGVTFLAFGNGAPDVFSAIAAYSSGVGETGVNELLGGAMFVSTVVVGGVAVATAVQVQRWAFVRDVGALIATLLLFLLLAMSSSGGDLRDTAVAALMFLVMYGIYVGKQLEMRFVTPSCRVKRR
;
A
#
# COMPACT_ATOMS: atom_id res chain seq x y z
N MET A 1 22.71 -2.77 -20.48
CA MET A 1 24.08 -3.05 -19.98
C MET A 1 24.12 -3.26 -18.46
N GLU A 2 23.05 -2.97 -17.72
CA GLU A 2 22.99 -3.12 -16.24
C GLU A 2 22.57 -4.51 -15.72
N LEU A 3 22.00 -5.39 -16.56
CA LEU A 3 21.47 -6.68 -16.08
C LEU A 3 22.57 -7.70 -15.71
N ALA A 4 23.74 -7.63 -16.37
CA ALA A 4 24.84 -8.58 -16.14
C ALA A 4 25.66 -8.27 -14.88
N THR A 5 25.63 -7.03 -14.39
CA THR A 5 26.36 -6.60 -13.18
C THR A 5 25.59 -6.82 -11.89
N MET A 6 24.27 -7.04 -11.93
CA MET A 6 23.44 -7.32 -10.74
C MET A 6 23.43 -8.80 -10.31
N LEU A 7 23.74 -9.74 -11.21
CA LEU A 7 23.71 -11.18 -10.91
C LEU A 7 24.66 -11.62 -9.77
N PRO A 8 25.95 -11.23 -9.74
CA PRO A 8 26.84 -11.64 -8.64
C PRO A 8 26.49 -10.94 -7.31
N ALA A 9 25.95 -9.72 -7.33
CA ALA A 9 25.59 -8.98 -6.12
C ALA A 9 24.35 -9.52 -5.40
N ALA A 10 23.40 -10.14 -6.12
CA ALA A 10 22.18 -10.73 -5.53
C ALA A 10 22.44 -12.08 -4.84
N CYS A 11 23.43 -12.84 -5.30
CA CYS A 11 23.81 -14.13 -4.70
C CYS A 11 24.82 -13.99 -3.56
N ASP A 12 25.66 -12.94 -3.61
CA ASP A 12 26.65 -12.60 -2.57
C ASP A 12 26.18 -11.45 -1.67
N ALA A 13 24.87 -11.20 -1.59
CA ALA A 13 24.30 -10.11 -0.79
C ALA A 13 24.74 -10.24 0.68
N TYR A 14 25.47 -9.23 1.19
CA TYR A 14 25.82 -9.11 2.61
C TYR A 14 24.55 -9.27 3.48
N PRO A 15 24.65 -9.80 4.71
CA PRO A 15 23.50 -10.14 5.56
C PRO A 15 22.53 -8.95 5.78
N PHE A 16 23.02 -7.71 5.67
CA PHE A 16 22.21 -6.50 5.72
C PHE A 16 21.29 -6.31 4.50
N VAL A 17 21.80 -6.56 3.28
CA VAL A 17 21.02 -6.47 2.04
C VAL A 17 20.06 -7.66 1.91
N ALA A 18 20.49 -8.84 2.35
CA ALA A 18 19.65 -10.04 2.39
C ALA A 18 18.42 -9.86 3.29
N ASN A 19 18.56 -9.20 4.45
CA ASN A 19 17.42 -8.94 5.34
C ASN A 19 16.40 -7.95 4.77
N MET A 20 16.78 -7.19 3.74
CA MET A 20 15.95 -6.21 3.04
C MET A 20 15.15 -6.81 1.88
N THR A 21 15.63 -7.93 1.32
CA THR A 21 14.93 -8.72 0.29
C THR A 21 14.04 -9.81 0.88
N LEU A 22 14.03 -9.95 2.20
CA LEU A 22 13.19 -10.89 2.93
C LEU A 22 11.72 -10.49 2.81
N GLY A 23 10.96 -11.29 2.06
CA GLY A 23 9.52 -11.19 2.02
C GLY A 23 8.83 -11.83 3.23
N PRO A 24 7.48 -11.91 3.20
CA PRO A 24 6.69 -12.67 4.16
C PRO A 24 7.30 -14.04 4.49
N LEU A 25 7.33 -14.37 5.80
CA LEU A 25 7.95 -15.57 6.38
C LEU A 25 9.48 -15.65 6.26
N GLY A 26 10.15 -14.55 5.92
CA GLY A 26 11.61 -14.49 5.82
C GLY A 26 12.18 -15.20 4.60
N ILE A 27 11.41 -15.24 3.51
CA ILE A 27 11.81 -15.86 2.25
C ILE A 27 12.43 -14.79 1.34
N ASP A 28 13.67 -14.99 0.90
CA ASP A 28 14.32 -14.13 -0.09
C ASP A 28 13.92 -14.53 -1.52
N TYR A 29 12.97 -13.79 -2.10
CA TYR A 29 12.47 -14.07 -3.44
C TYR A 29 13.52 -13.83 -4.53
N VAL A 30 14.41 -12.87 -4.32
CA VAL A 30 15.45 -12.49 -5.28
C VAL A 30 16.50 -13.60 -5.34
N HIS A 31 16.94 -14.09 -4.19
CA HIS A 31 17.88 -15.21 -4.11
C HIS A 31 17.30 -16.51 -4.69
N VAL A 32 16.03 -16.82 -4.38
CA VAL A 32 15.35 -18.00 -4.93
C VAL A 32 15.27 -17.94 -6.47
N HIS A 33 14.96 -16.77 -7.04
CA HIS A 33 14.84 -16.60 -8.48
C HIS A 33 16.18 -16.63 -9.21
N TYR A 34 17.14 -15.83 -8.75
CA TYR A 34 18.41 -15.62 -9.47
C TYR A 34 19.51 -16.61 -9.10
N CYS A 35 19.49 -17.21 -7.91
CA CYS A 35 20.59 -18.05 -7.41
C CYS A 35 20.19 -19.53 -7.32
N SER A 36 19.00 -19.84 -6.78
CA SER A 36 18.55 -21.23 -6.62
C SER A 36 17.99 -21.85 -7.90
N LEU A 37 17.16 -21.10 -8.65
CA LEU A 37 16.48 -21.57 -9.87
C LEU A 37 16.96 -20.86 -11.16
N SER A 38 18.23 -20.43 -11.20
CA SER A 38 18.80 -19.70 -12.35
C SER A 38 18.70 -20.42 -13.69
N GLY A 39 18.73 -21.76 -13.69
CA GLY A 39 18.62 -22.60 -14.89
C GLY A 39 17.20 -22.77 -15.45
N LEU A 40 16.15 -22.39 -14.71
CA LEU A 40 14.75 -22.60 -15.08
C LEU A 40 13.87 -21.38 -14.73
N PRO A 41 14.04 -20.23 -15.44
CA PRO A 41 13.38 -18.98 -15.08
C PRO A 41 11.85 -19.08 -15.14
N PHE A 42 11.30 -19.79 -16.12
CA PHE A 42 9.86 -20.00 -16.25
C PHE A 42 9.24 -20.72 -15.06
N LEU A 43 9.92 -21.76 -14.55
CA LEU A 43 9.46 -22.50 -13.38
C LEU A 43 9.52 -21.61 -12.13
N SER A 44 10.59 -20.82 -11.99
CA SER A 44 10.71 -19.88 -10.87
C SER A 44 9.60 -18.84 -10.87
N PHE A 45 9.30 -18.20 -12.02
CA PHE A 45 8.19 -17.27 -12.13
C PHE A 45 6.84 -17.91 -11.81
N ALA A 46 6.58 -19.14 -12.30
CA ALA A 46 5.35 -19.85 -12.02
C ALA A 46 5.19 -20.15 -10.52
N LEU A 47 6.28 -20.57 -9.84
CA LEU A 47 6.28 -20.83 -8.40
C LEU A 47 6.07 -19.54 -7.59
N LEU A 48 6.71 -18.43 -7.98
CA LEU A 48 6.53 -17.13 -7.33
C LEU A 48 5.11 -16.58 -7.51
N LEU A 49 4.50 -16.77 -8.70
CA LEU A 49 3.10 -16.40 -8.94
C LEU A 49 2.14 -17.26 -8.11
N LEU A 50 2.41 -18.57 -8.01
CA LEU A 50 1.61 -19.47 -7.17
C LEU A 50 1.74 -19.10 -5.68
N TRP A 51 2.94 -18.75 -5.24
CA TRP A 51 3.20 -18.24 -3.90
C TRP A 51 2.49 -16.91 -3.63
N LEU A 52 2.55 -15.97 -4.58
CA LEU A 52 1.82 -14.71 -4.48
C LEU A 52 0.31 -14.95 -4.38
N ALA A 53 -0.24 -15.86 -5.19
CA ALA A 53 -1.66 -16.22 -5.15
C ALA A 53 -2.06 -16.85 -3.80
N SER A 54 -1.19 -17.69 -3.22
CA SER A 54 -1.46 -18.27 -1.89
C SER A 54 -1.46 -17.20 -0.80
N LEU A 55 -0.54 -16.23 -0.84
CA LEU A 55 -0.53 -15.09 0.08
C LEU A 55 -1.82 -14.26 0.00
N PHE A 56 -2.29 -13.93 -1.22
CA PHE A 56 -3.56 -13.23 -1.40
C PHE A 56 -4.76 -14.04 -0.87
N TYR A 57 -4.76 -15.36 -1.08
CA TYR A 57 -5.79 -16.23 -0.54
C TYR A 57 -5.82 -16.22 0.99
N PHE A 58 -4.65 -16.35 1.64
CA PHE A 58 -4.56 -16.29 3.10
C PHE A 58 -4.95 -14.91 3.64
N LEU A 59 -4.56 -13.83 2.98
CA LEU A 59 -4.94 -12.47 3.34
C LEU A 59 -6.47 -12.31 3.30
N GLY A 60 -7.10 -12.74 2.20
CA GLY A 60 -8.55 -12.66 2.02
C GLY A 60 -9.34 -13.55 2.99
N SER A 61 -8.91 -14.80 3.16
CA SER A 61 -9.51 -15.75 4.11
C SER A 61 -9.44 -15.24 5.55
N THR A 62 -8.30 -14.68 5.95
CA THR A 62 -8.11 -14.10 7.28
C THR A 62 -8.94 -12.82 7.45
N ALA A 63 -9.02 -11.99 6.41
CA ALA A 63 -9.82 -10.77 6.43
C ALA A 63 -11.32 -11.06 6.63
N ASP A 64 -11.84 -12.07 5.92
CA ASP A 64 -13.24 -12.50 6.02
C ASP A 64 -13.54 -13.19 7.36
N GLY A 65 -12.69 -14.15 7.76
CA GLY A 65 -12.93 -15.00 8.93
C GLY A 65 -12.65 -14.35 10.29
N TYR A 66 -11.68 -13.41 10.36
CA TYR A 66 -11.24 -12.84 11.63
C TYR A 66 -11.33 -11.32 11.66
N PHE A 67 -10.89 -10.63 10.61
CA PHE A 67 -10.80 -9.17 10.63
C PHE A 67 -12.18 -8.50 10.61
N SER A 68 -13.06 -8.88 9.69
CA SER A 68 -14.40 -8.31 9.56
C SER A 68 -15.29 -8.50 10.81
N PRO A 69 -15.38 -9.70 11.43
CA PRO A 69 -16.14 -9.89 12.68
C PRO A 69 -15.56 -9.10 13.86
N THR A 70 -14.24 -8.96 13.92
CA THR A 70 -13.55 -8.18 14.96
C THR A 70 -13.87 -6.69 14.81
N LEU A 71 -13.87 -6.17 13.58
CA LEU A 71 -14.29 -4.79 13.30
C LEU A 71 -15.75 -4.54 13.70
N ALA A 72 -16.65 -5.48 13.39
CA ALA A 72 -18.06 -5.37 13.78
C ALA A 72 -18.22 -5.31 15.30
N SER A 73 -17.56 -6.23 16.02
CA SER A 73 -17.57 -6.27 17.49
C SER A 73 -16.97 -5.02 18.12
N LEU A 74 -15.91 -4.46 17.52
CA LEU A 74 -15.29 -3.23 17.99
C LEU A 74 -16.20 -2.01 17.75
N SER A 75 -16.87 -1.97 16.60
CA SER A 75 -17.88 -0.96 16.24
C SER A 75 -19.01 -0.91 17.28
N ASP A 76 -19.51 -2.08 17.69
CA ASP A 76 -20.59 -2.21 18.69
C ASP A 76 -20.15 -1.70 20.07
N ARG A 77 -18.91 -2.01 20.48
CA ARG A 77 -18.35 -1.56 21.77
C ARG A 77 -18.09 -0.06 21.80
N LEU A 78 -17.59 0.50 20.70
CA LEU A 78 -17.28 1.93 20.59
C LEU A 78 -18.51 2.78 20.22
N ARG A 79 -19.66 2.15 19.93
CA ARG A 79 -20.89 2.82 19.45
C ARG A 79 -20.67 3.67 18.20
N VAL A 80 -19.78 3.21 17.32
CA VAL A 80 -19.51 3.83 16.02
C VAL A 80 -20.26 3.05 14.93
N PRO A 81 -20.77 3.69 13.87
CA PRO A 81 -21.38 2.97 12.75
C PRO A 81 -20.38 2.04 12.05
N HIS A 82 -20.80 0.83 11.64
CA HIS A 82 -19.93 -0.14 10.97
C HIS A 82 -19.24 0.42 9.73
N ASP A 83 -19.92 1.30 8.98
CA ASP A 83 -19.34 1.96 7.81
C ASP A 83 -18.18 2.88 8.18
N VAL A 84 -18.27 3.57 9.33
CA VAL A 84 -17.22 4.45 9.87
C VAL A 84 -16.06 3.63 10.44
N ALA A 85 -16.37 2.52 11.10
CA ALA A 85 -15.37 1.56 11.58
C ALA A 85 -14.59 0.96 10.41
N GLY A 86 -15.27 0.61 9.32
CA GLY A 86 -14.65 0.15 8.07
C GLY A 86 -13.69 1.20 7.50
N VAL A 87 -14.13 2.43 7.23
CA VAL A 87 -13.24 3.44 6.63
C VAL A 87 -12.08 3.87 7.53
N THR A 88 -12.13 3.61 8.84
CA THR A 88 -11.10 4.04 9.80
C THR A 88 -10.19 2.90 10.20
N PHE A 89 -10.72 1.82 10.78
CA PHE A 89 -9.92 0.73 11.32
C PHE A 89 -9.37 -0.20 10.24
N LEU A 90 -10.10 -0.44 9.14
CA LEU A 90 -9.53 -1.15 7.97
C LEU A 90 -8.40 -0.34 7.35
N ALA A 91 -8.62 0.97 7.16
CA ALA A 91 -7.61 1.86 6.61
C ALA A 91 -6.36 1.93 7.51
N PHE A 92 -6.55 2.02 8.83
CA PHE A 92 -5.45 2.01 9.80
C PHE A 92 -4.72 0.65 9.82
N GLY A 93 -5.45 -0.45 9.82
CA GLY A 93 -4.87 -1.80 9.84
C GLY A 93 -4.04 -2.09 8.59
N ASN A 94 -4.46 -1.58 7.42
CA ASN A 94 -3.70 -1.71 6.18
C ASN A 94 -2.49 -0.76 6.14
N GLY A 95 -2.65 0.51 6.55
CA GLY A 95 -1.59 1.51 6.41
C GLY A 95 -0.53 1.50 7.53
N ALA A 96 -0.82 0.94 8.71
CA ALA A 96 0.15 0.84 9.79
C ALA A 96 1.44 0.09 9.41
N PRO A 97 1.39 -1.15 8.87
CA PRO A 97 2.61 -1.85 8.45
C PRO A 97 3.39 -1.09 7.37
N ASP A 98 2.71 -0.44 6.42
CA ASP A 98 3.34 0.36 5.37
C ASP A 98 4.14 1.53 5.95
N VAL A 99 3.59 2.23 6.95
CA VAL A 99 4.29 3.33 7.64
C VAL A 99 5.51 2.82 8.41
N PHE A 100 5.38 1.70 9.13
CA PHE A 100 6.51 1.12 9.84
C PHE A 100 7.60 0.61 8.89
N SER A 101 7.22 0.00 7.76
CA SER A 101 8.16 -0.40 6.70
C SER A 101 8.91 0.82 6.15
N ALA A 102 8.19 1.90 5.81
CA ALA A 102 8.80 3.12 5.30
C ALA A 102 9.76 3.76 6.32
N ILE A 103 9.38 3.85 7.60
CA ILE A 103 10.27 4.36 8.66
C ILE A 103 11.52 3.48 8.79
N ALA A 104 11.38 2.16 8.77
CA ALA A 104 12.49 1.23 8.82
C ALA A 104 13.43 1.41 7.61
N ALA A 105 12.89 1.55 6.41
CA ALA A 105 13.64 1.81 5.18
C ALA A 105 14.43 3.14 5.25
N TYR A 106 13.79 4.22 5.71
CA TYR A 106 14.45 5.51 5.92
C TYR A 106 15.55 5.44 6.98
N SER A 107 15.30 4.79 8.11
CA SER A 107 16.30 4.62 9.19
C SER A 107 17.52 3.82 8.77
N SER A 108 17.36 2.98 7.74
CA SER A 108 18.40 2.11 7.21
C SER A 108 19.12 2.71 5.99
N GLY A 109 18.82 3.96 5.62
CA GLY A 109 19.47 4.65 4.49
C GLY A 109 18.96 4.24 3.10
N VAL A 110 17.86 3.48 3.01
CA VAL A 110 17.24 3.02 1.75
C VAL A 110 15.82 3.58 1.57
N GLY A 111 15.61 4.83 1.99
CA GLY A 111 14.30 5.48 1.98
C GLY A 111 13.64 5.53 0.59
N GLU A 112 14.43 5.59 -0.48
CA GLU A 112 13.92 5.54 -1.87
C GLU A 112 13.15 4.25 -2.15
N THR A 113 13.61 3.11 -1.63
CA THR A 113 12.93 1.81 -1.76
C THR A 113 11.59 1.83 -1.03
N GLY A 114 11.53 2.43 0.17
CA GLY A 114 10.29 2.56 0.93
C GLY A 114 9.25 3.43 0.22
N VAL A 115 9.67 4.51 -0.45
CA VAL A 115 8.76 5.34 -1.26
C VAL A 115 8.20 4.57 -2.46
N ASN A 116 9.04 3.77 -3.12
CA ASN A 116 8.62 2.93 -4.24
C ASN A 116 7.59 1.85 -3.82
N GLU A 117 7.76 1.27 -2.63
CA GLU A 117 6.79 0.33 -2.05
C GLU A 117 5.41 0.98 -1.86
N LEU A 118 5.37 2.17 -1.23
CA LEU A 118 4.12 2.92 -1.01
C LEU A 118 3.41 3.29 -2.31
N LEU A 119 4.17 3.78 -3.30
CA LEU A 119 3.63 4.14 -4.62
C LEU A 119 3.11 2.91 -5.36
N GLY A 120 3.87 1.81 -5.36
CA GLY A 120 3.48 0.55 -5.98
C GLY A 120 2.20 -0.02 -5.37
N GLY A 121 2.10 -0.02 -4.03
CA GLY A 121 0.90 -0.45 -3.30
C GLY A 121 -0.33 0.39 -3.66
N ALA A 122 -0.21 1.71 -3.66
CA ALA A 122 -1.31 2.61 -3.99
C ALA A 122 -1.80 2.44 -5.44
N MET A 123 -0.87 2.25 -6.40
CA MET A 123 -1.21 1.95 -7.80
C MET A 123 -1.87 0.57 -7.94
N PHE A 124 -1.34 -0.45 -7.26
CA PHE A 124 -1.89 -1.81 -7.28
C PHE A 124 -3.34 -1.85 -6.77
N VAL A 125 -3.62 -1.23 -5.63
CA VAL A 125 -4.99 -1.17 -5.07
C VAL A 125 -5.93 -0.42 -6.02
N SER A 126 -5.50 0.74 -6.53
CA SER A 126 -6.34 1.58 -7.39
C SER A 126 -6.67 0.94 -8.74
N THR A 127 -5.76 0.10 -9.28
CA THR A 127 -5.92 -0.50 -10.62
C THR A 127 -6.43 -1.94 -10.53
N VAL A 128 -5.72 -2.81 -9.84
CA VAL A 128 -5.99 -4.25 -9.81
C VAL A 128 -7.13 -4.58 -8.86
N VAL A 129 -7.10 -4.05 -7.63
CA VAL A 129 -8.12 -4.39 -6.62
C VAL A 129 -9.46 -3.75 -6.96
N VAL A 130 -9.49 -2.43 -7.18
CA VAL A 130 -10.74 -1.74 -7.56
C VAL A 130 -11.28 -2.24 -8.89
N GLY A 131 -10.40 -2.46 -9.89
CA GLY A 131 -10.79 -3.04 -11.17
C GLY A 131 -11.35 -4.46 -11.03
N GLY A 132 -10.71 -5.30 -10.23
CA GLY A 132 -11.16 -6.66 -9.92
C GLY A 132 -12.52 -6.67 -9.24
N VAL A 133 -12.74 -5.82 -8.23
CA VAL A 133 -14.05 -5.69 -7.55
C VAL A 133 -15.13 -5.19 -8.50
N ALA A 134 -14.81 -4.23 -9.37
CA ALA A 134 -15.75 -3.70 -10.36
C ALA A 134 -16.19 -4.74 -11.40
N VAL A 135 -15.33 -5.69 -11.74
CA VAL A 135 -15.65 -6.81 -12.65
C VAL A 135 -16.36 -7.95 -11.91
N ALA A 136 -15.90 -8.29 -10.71
CA ALA A 136 -16.39 -9.44 -9.94
C ALA A 136 -17.75 -9.19 -9.27
N THR A 137 -18.13 -7.93 -9.05
CA THR A 137 -19.37 -7.56 -8.36
C THR A 137 -20.24 -6.65 -9.21
N ALA A 138 -21.56 -6.75 -9.09
CA ALA A 138 -22.50 -5.83 -9.73
C ALA A 138 -22.57 -4.44 -9.05
N VAL A 139 -21.59 -4.12 -8.20
CA VAL A 139 -21.57 -2.87 -7.42
C VAL A 139 -21.14 -1.73 -8.34
N GLN A 140 -22.01 -0.72 -8.44
CA GLN A 140 -21.69 0.51 -9.16
C GLN A 140 -20.67 1.31 -8.35
N VAL A 141 -19.42 1.33 -8.81
CA VAL A 141 -18.38 2.20 -8.25
C VAL A 141 -18.81 3.65 -8.42
N GLN A 142 -18.85 4.41 -7.31
CA GLN A 142 -19.19 5.84 -7.36
C GLN A 142 -18.10 6.60 -8.12
N ARG A 143 -18.40 6.98 -9.37
CA ARG A 143 -17.46 7.66 -10.28
C ARG A 143 -16.81 8.90 -9.65
N TRP A 144 -17.59 9.69 -8.92
CA TRP A 144 -17.09 10.88 -8.24
C TRP A 144 -16.06 10.55 -7.15
N ALA A 145 -16.34 9.54 -6.31
CA ALA A 145 -15.41 9.12 -5.27
C ALA A 145 -14.11 8.57 -5.89
N PHE A 146 -14.22 7.75 -6.94
CA PHE A 146 -13.04 7.21 -7.63
C PHE A 146 -12.17 8.31 -8.27
N VAL A 147 -12.77 9.25 -9.00
CA VAL A 147 -12.04 10.37 -9.63
C VAL A 147 -11.38 11.27 -8.58
N ARG A 148 -12.04 11.50 -7.45
CA ARG A 148 -11.45 12.24 -6.33
C ARG A 148 -10.23 11.50 -5.76
N ASP A 149 -10.32 10.19 -5.55
CA ASP A 149 -9.25 9.41 -4.92
C ASP A 149 -8.03 9.29 -5.86
N VAL A 150 -8.26 9.05 -7.16
CA VAL A 150 -7.20 9.07 -8.18
C VAL A 150 -6.62 10.48 -8.36
N GLY A 151 -7.46 11.51 -8.36
CA GLY A 151 -7.02 12.91 -8.44
C GLY A 151 -6.15 13.31 -7.26
N ALA A 152 -6.50 12.86 -6.04
CA ALA A 152 -5.68 13.06 -4.85
C ALA A 152 -4.32 12.36 -4.98
N LEU A 153 -4.28 11.12 -5.50
CA LEU A 153 -3.04 10.39 -5.76
C LEU A 153 -2.14 11.07 -6.81
N ILE A 154 -2.73 11.64 -7.87
CA ILE A 154 -1.96 12.42 -8.85
C ILE A 154 -1.41 13.70 -8.20
N ALA A 155 -2.21 14.39 -7.39
CA ALA A 155 -1.78 15.58 -6.69
C ALA A 155 -0.64 15.29 -5.69
N THR A 156 -0.70 14.16 -4.96
CA THR A 156 0.38 13.75 -4.06
C THR A 156 1.67 13.47 -4.82
N LEU A 157 1.58 12.80 -5.98
CA LEU A 157 2.72 12.51 -6.84
C LEU A 157 3.36 13.80 -7.41
N LEU A 158 2.53 14.74 -7.87
CA LEU A 158 3.00 16.04 -8.37
C LEU A 158 3.68 16.84 -7.26
N LEU A 159 3.09 16.88 -6.06
CA LEU A 159 3.72 17.54 -4.91
C LEU A 159 5.07 16.90 -4.58
N PHE A 160 5.15 15.57 -4.58
CA PHE A 160 6.40 14.83 -4.36
C PHE A 160 7.47 15.19 -5.41
N LEU A 161 7.11 15.19 -6.69
CA LEU A 161 8.01 15.59 -7.78
C LEU A 161 8.49 17.04 -7.63
N LEU A 162 7.60 17.97 -7.33
CA LEU A 162 7.96 19.38 -7.15
C LEU A 162 8.92 19.58 -5.97
N LEU A 163 8.67 18.90 -4.85
CA LEU A 163 9.55 18.96 -3.68
C LEU A 163 10.90 18.30 -3.96
N ALA A 164 10.94 17.18 -4.68
CA ALA A 164 12.17 16.53 -5.09
C ALA A 164 13.03 17.43 -6.00
N MET A 165 12.41 18.18 -6.91
CA MET A 165 13.09 19.14 -7.78
C MET A 165 13.54 20.41 -7.05
N SER A 166 12.79 20.84 -6.03
CA SER A 166 13.08 22.04 -5.25
C SER A 166 14.13 21.80 -4.17
N SER A 167 14.25 20.58 -3.65
CA SER A 167 15.18 20.21 -2.60
C SER A 167 16.59 19.98 -3.17
N SER A 168 17.28 21.07 -3.51
CA SER A 168 18.67 21.03 -4.00
C SER A 168 19.71 21.10 -2.88
N GLY A 169 19.30 21.34 -1.63
CA GLY A 169 20.16 21.32 -0.45
C GLY A 169 19.44 20.56 0.65
N GLY A 170 20.02 19.46 1.13
CA GLY A 170 19.42 18.55 2.13
C GLY A 170 19.28 19.15 3.54
N ASP A 171 18.78 20.38 3.65
CA ASP A 171 18.53 21.05 4.91
C ASP A 171 17.34 20.41 5.62
N LEU A 172 17.50 20.16 6.91
CA LEU A 172 16.48 19.55 7.78
C LEU A 172 15.15 20.33 7.75
N ARG A 173 15.24 21.65 7.53
CA ARG A 173 14.10 22.56 7.44
C ARG A 173 13.26 22.29 6.19
N ASP A 174 13.88 21.98 5.06
CA ASP A 174 13.17 21.72 3.80
C ASP A 174 12.44 20.37 3.87
N THR A 175 13.06 19.36 4.48
CA THR A 175 12.43 18.06 4.74
C THR A 175 11.25 18.17 5.72
N ALA A 176 11.39 18.98 6.78
CA ALA A 176 10.30 19.21 7.74
C ALA A 176 9.12 19.95 7.10
N VAL A 177 9.39 20.93 6.24
CA VAL A 177 8.35 21.64 5.47
C VAL A 177 7.66 20.69 4.50
N ALA A 178 8.42 19.85 3.78
CA ALA A 178 7.86 18.83 2.88
C ALA A 178 6.92 17.86 3.64
N ALA A 179 7.37 17.31 4.78
CA ALA A 179 6.56 16.43 5.60
C ALA A 179 5.28 17.10 6.12
N LEU A 180 5.37 18.35 6.57
CA LEU A 180 4.21 19.15 6.99
C LEU A 180 3.22 19.36 5.83
N MET A 181 3.71 19.66 4.63
CA MET A 181 2.87 19.84 3.44
C MET A 181 2.09 18.55 3.11
N PHE A 182 2.74 17.38 3.17
CA PHE A 182 2.07 16.09 2.98
C PHE A 182 1.02 15.81 4.07
N LEU A 183 1.32 16.09 5.34
CA LEU A 183 0.38 15.92 6.45
C LEU A 183 -0.83 16.84 6.33
N VAL A 184 -0.63 18.11 5.96
CA VAL A 184 -1.71 19.07 5.75
C VAL A 184 -2.61 18.63 4.59
N MET A 185 -2.01 18.21 3.47
CA MET A 185 -2.76 17.70 2.32
C MET A 185 -3.57 16.45 2.68
N TYR A 186 -2.98 15.49 3.42
CA TYR A 186 -3.69 14.31 3.90
C TYR A 186 -4.84 14.70 4.84
N GLY A 187 -4.61 15.62 5.77
CA GLY A 187 -5.64 16.13 6.68
C GLY A 187 -6.80 16.81 5.94
N ILE A 188 -6.52 17.60 4.90
CA ILE A 188 -7.55 18.22 4.04
C ILE A 188 -8.34 17.14 3.29
N TYR A 189 -7.66 16.15 2.71
CA TYR A 189 -8.31 15.05 1.98
C TYR A 189 -9.24 14.25 2.89
N VAL A 190 -8.75 13.82 4.06
CA VAL A 190 -9.54 13.08 5.05
C VAL A 190 -10.66 13.95 5.61
N GLY A 191 -10.40 15.22 5.92
CA GLY A 191 -11.40 16.17 6.42
C GLY A 191 -12.56 16.34 5.45
N LYS A 192 -12.27 16.59 4.16
CA LYS A 192 -13.30 16.66 3.10
C LYS A 192 -14.04 15.33 2.94
N GLN A 193 -13.34 14.22 3.05
CA GLN A 193 -13.94 12.89 2.95
C GLN A 193 -14.92 12.61 4.10
N LEU A 194 -14.53 12.95 5.32
CA LEU A 194 -15.39 12.81 6.51
C LEU A 194 -16.58 13.77 6.42
N GLU A 195 -16.37 15.03 6.04
CA GLU A 195 -17.45 16.01 5.87
C GLU A 195 -18.50 15.53 4.86
N MET A 196 -18.07 15.05 3.69
CA MET A 196 -19.00 14.46 2.70
C MET A 196 -19.80 13.29 3.26
N ARG A 197 -19.21 12.45 4.12
CA ARG A 197 -19.90 11.27 4.67
C ARG A 197 -20.80 11.60 5.88
N PHE A 198 -20.44 12.59 6.70
CA PHE A 198 -21.26 13.02 7.84
C PHE A 198 -22.40 13.98 7.44
N VAL A 199 -22.19 14.85 6.45
CA VAL A 199 -23.18 15.85 6.02
C VAL A 199 -24.19 15.27 5.02
N THR A 200 -23.76 14.34 4.16
CA THR A 200 -24.64 13.58 3.27
C THR A 200 -24.65 12.11 3.69
N PRO A 201 -25.43 11.73 4.72
CA PRO A 201 -25.64 10.31 4.99
C PRO A 201 -26.33 9.71 3.77
N SER A 202 -25.67 8.74 3.12
CA SER A 202 -26.29 7.94 2.06
C SER A 202 -27.68 7.51 2.52
N CYS A 203 -28.70 7.95 1.78
CA CYS A 203 -30.07 7.49 1.95
C CYS A 203 -30.08 5.97 2.05
N ARG A 204 -30.64 5.50 3.16
CA ARG A 204 -30.96 4.11 3.51
C ARG A 204 -31.25 3.28 2.25
N VAL A 205 -30.38 2.31 1.94
CA VAL A 205 -30.67 1.27 0.93
C VAL A 205 -32.03 0.68 1.26
N LYS A 206 -33.02 0.96 0.40
CA LYS A 206 -34.35 0.39 0.51
C LYS A 206 -34.21 -1.07 0.09
N ARG A 207 -34.02 -1.98 1.07
CA ARG A 207 -34.16 -3.42 0.86
C ARG A 207 -35.51 -3.64 0.17
N ARG A 208 -35.49 -4.13 -1.07
CA ARG A 208 -36.60 -4.87 -1.66
C ARG A 208 -36.41 -6.34 -1.34
#